data_AF-A0A2V8DLG7-F1
#
_entry.id   AF-A0A2V8DLG7-F1
#
_cell.length_a   1.000
_cell.length_b   1.000
_cell.length_c   1.000
_cell.angle_alpha   90.00
_cell.angle_beta   90.00
_cell.angle_gamma   90.00
#
_symmetry.space_group_name_H-M   'P 1'
#
loop_
_entity.id
_entity.type
_entity.pdbx_description
1 polymer ?
#
loop_
_entity_poly.entity_id
_entity_poly.type
_entity_poly.pdbx_seq_one_letter_code
_entity_poly.pdbx_strand_id
1 'polypeptide(L)'
;MTAAIATLVIGVILGYLGQRSRMCFVGGIRDFMLVRDTYLVNGLIAFGLAAWLAFPLVGLLVGVRPGPFGGSDAVTVVLTILGGFGVGYVSVLANGCPLR
;
A
#
# COMPACT_ATOMS: atom_id res chain seq x y z
N MET A 1 -0.33 -8.91 -25.88
CA MET A 1 -1.58 -9.52 -25.38
C MET A 1 -1.37 -10.31 -24.08
N THR A 2 -0.30 -11.09 -23.95
CA THR A 2 0.02 -11.85 -22.72
C THR A 2 0.15 -10.99 -21.46
N ALA A 3 0.78 -9.81 -21.55
CA ALA A 3 0.94 -8.91 -20.41
C ALA A 3 -0.39 -8.38 -19.85
N ALA A 4 -1.38 -8.11 -20.71
CA ALA A 4 -2.69 -7.60 -20.27
C ALA A 4 -3.52 -8.67 -19.55
N ILE A 5 -3.43 -9.93 -20.00
CA ILE A 5 -4.11 -11.04 -19.34
C ILE A 5 -3.43 -11.34 -18.00
N ALA A 6 -2.10 -11.29 -17.95
CA ALA A 6 -1.34 -11.49 -16.71
C ALA A 6 -1.69 -10.44 -15.64
N THR A 7 -1.75 -9.15 -15.99
CA THR A 7 -2.10 -8.10 -15.01
C THR A 7 -3.54 -8.21 -14.53
N LEU A 8 -4.47 -8.64 -15.39
CA LEU A 8 -5.87 -8.83 -15.01
C LEU A 8 -6.05 -10.01 -14.04
N VAL A 9 -5.37 -11.14 -14.30
CA VAL A 9 -5.36 -12.29 -13.39
C VAL A 9 -4.75 -11.90 -12.03
N ILE A 10 -3.61 -11.21 -12.03
CA ILE A 10 -2.97 -10.75 -10.79
C ILE A 10 -3.87 -9.77 -10.03
N GLY A 11 -4.53 -8.84 -10.73
CA GLY A 11 -5.46 -7.89 -10.12
C GLY A 11 -6.66 -8.56 -9.44
N VAL A 12 -7.24 -9.58 -10.07
CA VAL A 12 -8.34 -10.36 -9.48
C VAL A 12 -7.89 -11.12 -8.23
N ILE A 13 -6.70 -11.74 -8.28
CA ILE A 13 -6.15 -12.47 -7.13
C ILE A 13 -5.88 -11.52 -5.95
N LEU A 14 -5.24 -10.37 -6.22
CA LEU A 14 -4.98 -9.36 -5.18
C LEU A 14 -6.27 -8.76 -4.62
N GLY A 15 -7.27 -8.50 -5.46
CA GLY A 15 -8.59 -8.02 -5.03
C GLY A 15 -9.31 -9.03 -4.13
N TYR A 16 -9.29 -10.32 -4.48
CA TYR A 16 -9.88 -11.38 -3.66
C TYR A 16 -9.19 -11.52 -2.29
N LEU A 17 -7.84 -11.50 -2.28
CA LEU A 17 -7.04 -11.53 -1.04
C LEU A 17 -7.32 -10.30 -0.15
N GLY A 18 -7.47 -9.12 -0.75
CA GLY A 18 -7.83 -7.88 -0.04
C GLY A 18 -9.22 -7.97 0.60
N GLN A 19 -10.22 -8.46 -0.13
CA GLN A 19 -11.58 -8.60 0.41
C GLN A 19 -11.68 -9.62 1.54
N ARG A 20 -10.95 -10.75 1.43
CA ARG A 20 -10.93 -11.83 2.45
C ARG A 20 -10.26 -11.39 3.74
N SER A 21 -9.15 -10.65 3.65
CA SER A 21 -8.38 -10.21 4.82
C SER A 21 -9.04 -9.05 5.58
N ARG A 22 -10.01 -8.35 4.97
CA ARG A 22 -10.65 -7.13 5.52
C ARG A 22 -9.62 -6.10 6.02
N MET A 23 -8.47 -6.04 5.37
CA MET A 23 -7.38 -5.13 5.73
C MET A 23 -7.81 -3.67 5.52
N CYS A 24 -7.78 -2.88 6.60
CA CYS A 24 -8.01 -1.44 6.55
C CYS A 24 -6.85 -0.73 7.25
N PHE A 25 -5.96 -0.09 6.50
CA PHE A 25 -4.80 0.59 7.09
C PHE A 25 -5.19 1.75 8.01
N VAL A 26 -6.25 2.49 7.65
CA VAL A 26 -6.81 3.57 8.50
C VAL A 26 -7.48 3.00 9.76
N GLY A 27 -8.21 1.89 9.60
CA GLY A 27 -8.90 1.20 10.70
C GLY A 27 -7.92 0.64 11.74
N GLY A 28 -6.78 0.09 11.30
CA GLY A 28 -5.77 -0.45 12.20
C GLY A 28 -5.20 0.59 13.17
N ILE A 29 -4.96 1.83 12.72
CA ILE A 29 -4.47 2.92 13.58
C ILE A 29 -5.56 3.33 14.59
N ARG A 30 -6.81 3.45 14.16
CA ARG A 30 -7.94 3.80 15.05
C ARG A 30 -8.16 2.74 16.13
N ASP A 31 -8.16 1.47 15.73
CA ASP A 31 -8.44 0.34 16.63
C ASP A 31 -7.32 0.13 17.65
N PHE A 32 -6.06 0.36 17.24
CA PHE A 32 -4.93 0.39 18.15
C PHE A 32 -5.03 1.49 19.22
N MET A 33 -5.49 2.69 18.84
CA MET A 33 -5.65 3.79 19.79
C MET A 33 -6.84 3.58 20.75
N LEU A 34 -7.95 3.03 20.27
CA LEU A 34 -9.20 2.94 21.04
C LEU A 34 -9.33 1.63 21.85
N VAL A 35 -9.04 0.50 21.23
CA VAL A 35 -9.25 -0.87 21.78
C VAL A 35 -7.93 -1.55 22.13
N ARG A 36 -6.79 -1.01 21.64
CA ARG A 36 -5.46 -1.64 21.69
C ARG A 36 -5.39 -3.00 21.00
N ASP A 37 -6.22 -3.21 19.98
CA ASP A 37 -6.09 -4.40 19.16
C ASP A 37 -4.88 -4.26 18.23
N THR A 38 -3.98 -5.23 18.29
CA THR A 38 -2.72 -5.22 17.52
C THR A 38 -2.81 -6.09 16.27
N TYR A 39 -3.91 -6.81 16.06
CA TYR A 39 -4.04 -7.75 14.95
C TYR A 39 -3.92 -7.05 13.58
N LEU A 40 -4.65 -5.95 13.37
CA LEU A 40 -4.59 -5.19 12.11
C LEU A 40 -3.27 -4.42 11.95
N VAL A 41 -2.69 -3.92 13.05
CA VAL A 41 -1.42 -3.18 13.00
C VAL A 41 -0.26 -4.10 12.65
N ASN A 42 -0.22 -5.30 13.24
CA ASN A 42 0.78 -6.31 12.89
C ASN A 42 0.68 -6.73 11.42
N GLY A 43 -0.53 -6.80 10.87
CA GLY A 43 -0.76 -7.03 9.43
C GLY A 43 -0.18 -5.91 8.55
N LEU A 44 -0.38 -4.64 8.93
CA LEU A 44 0.19 -3.48 8.23
C LEU A 44 1.73 -3.49 8.29
N ILE A 45 2.31 -3.77 9.45
CA ILE A 45 3.77 -3.87 9.62
C ILE A 45 4.32 -5.03 8.79
N ALA A 46 3.69 -6.20 8.83
CA ALA A 46 4.11 -7.36 8.04
C ALA A 46 4.06 -7.07 6.53
N PHE A 47 3.05 -6.35 6.05
CA PHE A 47 2.96 -5.96 4.63
C PHE A 47 4.08 -4.98 4.24
N GLY A 48 4.36 -3.99 5.09
CA GLY A 48 5.46 -3.04 4.88
C GLY A 48 6.83 -3.74 4.87
N LEU A 49 7.08 -4.65 5.81
CA LEU A 49 8.31 -5.44 5.86
C LEU A 49 8.44 -6.39 4.68
N ALA A 50 7.35 -7.06 4.29
CA ALA A 50 7.32 -7.94 3.12
C ALA A 50 7.66 -7.16 1.84
N ALA A 51 7.08 -5.98 1.66
CA ALA A 51 7.44 -5.09 0.56
C ALA A 51 8.93 -4.71 0.62
N TRP A 52 9.40 -4.22 1.77
CA TRP A 52 10.78 -3.78 1.95
C TRP A 52 11.81 -4.87 1.67
N LEU A 53 11.50 -6.13 1.98
CA LEU A 53 12.37 -7.28 1.70
C LEU A 53 12.19 -7.83 0.29
N ALA A 54 10.97 -7.90 -0.23
CA ALA A 54 10.69 -8.48 -1.53
C ALA A 54 11.25 -7.63 -2.68
N PHE A 55 11.14 -6.30 -2.61
CA PHE A 55 11.65 -5.41 -3.67
C PHE A 55 13.16 -5.54 -3.91
N PRO A 56 14.06 -5.51 -2.90
CA PRO A 56 15.49 -5.70 -3.13
C PRO A 56 15.84 -7.15 -3.51
N LEU A 57 15.14 -8.15 -2.97
CA LEU A 57 15.37 -9.56 -3.33
C LEU A 57 15.03 -9.82 -4.81
N VAL A 58 13.88 -9.32 -5.28
CA VAL A 58 13.51 -9.41 -6.71
C VAL A 58 14.46 -8.59 -7.57
N GLY A 59 14.90 -7.42 -7.10
CA GLY A 59 15.90 -6.60 -7.78
C GLY A 59 17.25 -7.30 -7.95
N LEU A 60 17.64 -8.17 -7.01
CA LEU A 60 18.85 -9.00 -7.11
C LEU A 60 18.71 -10.12 -8.14
N LEU A 61 17.53 -10.75 -8.20
CA LEU A 61 17.29 -11.93 -9.05
C LEU A 61 16.99 -11.58 -10.51
N VAL A 62 16.29 -10.47 -10.75
CA VAL A 62 15.78 -10.09 -12.09
C VAL A 62 16.53 -8.87 -12.65
N GLY A 63 17.40 -8.23 -11.86
CA GLY A 63 18.17 -7.04 -12.27
C GLY A 63 17.32 -5.77 -12.43
N VAL A 64 16.03 -5.83 -12.12
CA VAL A 64 15.10 -4.70 -12.16
C VAL A 64 15.22 -3.95 -10.85
N ARG A 65 16.03 -2.89 -10.85
CA ARG A 65 16.04 -1.94 -9.73
C ARG A 65 14.68 -1.23 -9.70
N PRO A 66 14.00 -1.16 -8.53
CA PRO A 66 12.90 -0.21 -8.40
C PRO A 66 13.44 1.16 -8.77
N GLY A 67 12.68 1.89 -9.61
CA GLY A 67 13.14 3.13 -10.24
C GLY A 67 13.74 4.12 -9.25
N PRO A 68 14.58 5.06 -9.71
CA PRO A 68 15.21 6.04 -8.84
C PRO A 68 14.18 6.67 -7.91
N PHE A 69 14.44 6.69 -6.60
CA PHE A 69 13.81 7.66 -5.71
C PHE A 69 14.15 9.02 -6.33
N GLY A 70 13.18 9.60 -7.04
CA GLY A 70 13.40 10.83 -7.81
C GLY A 70 14.03 11.88 -6.91
N GLY A 71 14.97 12.64 -7.45
CA GLY A 71 15.56 13.77 -6.74
C GLY A 71 14.45 14.59 -6.08
N SER A 72 14.61 14.87 -4.78
CA SER A 72 13.63 15.61 -4.01
C SER A 72 13.72 17.09 -4.38
N ASP A 73 13.10 17.45 -5.50
CA ASP A 73 12.80 18.84 -5.82
C ASP A 73 11.78 19.37 -4.82
N ALA A 74 11.92 20.62 -4.37
CA ALA A 74 10.97 21.23 -3.44
C ALA A 74 9.51 21.12 -3.93
N VAL A 75 9.33 21.16 -5.25
CA VAL A 75 8.02 21.04 -5.91
C VAL A 75 7.42 19.63 -5.76
N THR A 76 8.22 18.56 -5.90
CA THR A 76 7.73 17.18 -5.78
C THR A 76 7.38 16.84 -4.34
N VAL A 77 8.12 17.37 -3.36
CA VAL A 77 7.81 17.20 -1.94
C VAL A 77 6.49 17.89 -1.58
N VAL A 78 6.29 19.14 -2.01
CA VAL A 78 5.05 19.89 -1.73
C VAL A 78 3.83 19.20 -2.37
N LEU A 79 3.95 18.74 -3.61
CA LEU A 79 2.90 17.98 -4.30
C LEU A 79 2.58 16.65 -3.58
N THR A 80 3.60 15.93 -3.11
CA THR A 80 3.41 14.66 -2.40
C THR A 80 2.72 14.86 -1.06
N ILE A 81 3.06 15.92 -0.34
CA ILE A 81 2.42 16.28 0.94
C ILE A 81 0.96 16.67 0.70
N LEU A 82 0.70 17.64 -0.20
CA LEU A 82 -0.66 18.07 -0.50
C LEU A 82 -1.53 16.94 -1.05
N GLY A 83 -0.98 16.13 -1.97
CA GLY A 83 -1.66 14.97 -2.53
C GLY A 83 -1.93 13.90 -1.48
N GLY A 84 -0.95 13.58 -0.63
CA GLY A 84 -1.09 12.59 0.44
C GLY A 84 -2.16 13.00 1.47
N PHE A 85 -2.15 14.26 1.90
CA PHE A 85 -3.19 14.80 2.78
C PHE A 85 -4.57 14.81 2.11
N GLY A 86 -4.65 15.20 0.84
CA GLY A 86 -5.90 15.21 0.08
C GLY A 86 -6.53 13.83 -0.05
N VAL A 87 -5.74 12.83 -0.47
CA VAL A 87 -6.20 11.45 -0.57
C VAL A 87 -6.61 10.90 0.79
N GLY A 88 -5.83 11.17 1.84
CA GLY A 88 -6.17 10.76 3.21
C GLY A 88 -7.52 11.34 3.67
N TYR A 89 -7.74 12.63 3.46
CA TYR A 89 -8.97 13.31 3.87
C TYR A 89 -10.21 12.80 3.14
N VAL A 90 -10.14 12.70 1.80
CA VAL A 90 -11.26 12.20 0.98
C VAL A 90 -11.57 10.73 1.31
N SER A 91 -10.55 9.92 1.59
CA SER A 91 -10.74 8.51 1.95
C SER A 91 -11.52 8.33 3.25
N VAL A 92 -11.28 9.18 4.25
CA VAL A 92 -12.02 9.14 5.52
C VAL A 92 -13.48 9.56 5.33
N LEU A 93 -13.74 10.59 4.52
CA LEU A 93 -15.11 11.03 4.20
C LEU A 93 -15.91 9.95 3.46
N ALA A 94 -15.26 9.22 2.55
CA ALA A 94 -15.88 8.13 1.81
C ALA A 94 -16.08 6.84 2.64
N ASN A 95 -15.63 6.81 3.90
CA ASN A 95 -15.56 5.60 4.74
C ASN A 95 -14.81 4.44 4.04
N GLY A 96 -13.86 4.77 3.16
CA GLY A 96 -13.14 3.80 2.36
C GLY A 96 -11.98 3.17 3.11
N CYS A 97 -11.62 1.94 2.73
CA CYS A 97 -10.37 1.32 3.16
C CYS A 97 -9.46 1.21 1.93
N PRO A 98 -8.15 1.46 2.02
CA PRO A 98 -7.27 1.49 0.84
C PRO A 98 -7.19 0.17 0.05
N LEU A 99 -7.66 -0.93 0.63
CA LEU A 99 -7.76 -2.25 0.00
C LEU A 99 -9.21 -2.66 -0.37
N ARG A 100 -10.20 -1.79 -0.10
CA ARG A 100 -11.62 -2.05 -0.26
C ARG A 100 -12.35 -0.86 -0.87
#